data_AF-A0A7C6YW75-F1
#
_entry.id   AF-A0A7C6YW75-F1
#
_cell.length_a   1.000
_cell.length_b   1.000
_cell.length_c   1.000
_cell.angle_alpha   90.00
_cell.angle_beta   90.00
_cell.angle_gamma   90.00
#
_symmetry.space_group_name_H-M   'P 1'
#
loop_
_entity.id
_entity.type
_entity.pdbx_description
1 polymer ?
#
loop_
_entity_poly.entity_id
_entity_poly.type
_entity_poly.pdbx_seq_one_letter_code
_entity_poly.pdbx_strand_id
1 'polypeptide(L)'
;MEPDMEDVFKLYQSKIAILSSAQKDTLYRAYDEGMSPFVIGCAILRAKQEQRRCRLRGEDKRITFNYINSIIEDWLNHGITTEERFHAYWTPLKEEEESREVKWDAKKQRPLTREDFTYEEPPKQNRSLFPWLDD
;
A
#
# COMPACT_ATOMS: atom_id res chain seq x y z
N MET A 1 -2.44 -14.39 12.19
CA MET A 1 -3.40 -13.27 12.32
C MET A 1 -3.71 -12.77 10.92
N GLU A 2 -4.96 -12.89 10.49
CA GLU A 2 -5.43 -12.29 9.24
C GLU A 2 -5.71 -10.80 9.50
N PRO A 3 -5.36 -9.90 8.56
CA PRO A 3 -5.62 -8.48 8.71
C PRO A 3 -7.12 -8.20 8.70
N ASP A 4 -7.55 -7.25 9.53
CA ASP A 4 -8.93 -6.77 9.55
C ASP A 4 -9.07 -5.37 8.91
N MET A 5 -10.30 -4.85 8.87
CA MET A 5 -10.56 -3.52 8.32
C MET A 5 -9.98 -2.38 9.16
N GLU A 6 -9.78 -2.60 10.46
CA GLU A 6 -9.15 -1.61 11.33
C GLU A 6 -7.66 -1.47 11.00
N ASP A 7 -7.00 -2.57 10.66
CA ASP A 7 -5.62 -2.57 10.15
C ASP A 7 -5.51 -1.80 8.82
N VAL A 8 -6.49 -1.95 7.93
CA VAL A 8 -6.57 -1.18 6.67
C VAL A 8 -6.68 0.31 6.95
N PHE A 9 -7.52 0.71 7.91
CA PHE A 9 -7.66 2.13 8.26
C PHE A 9 -6.38 2.71 8.86
N LYS A 10 -5.74 1.98 9.77
CA LYS A 10 -4.44 2.36 10.35
C LYS A 10 -3.36 2.47 9.26
N LEU A 11 -3.36 1.55 8.30
CA LEU A 11 -2.44 1.59 7.18
C LEU A 11 -2.66 2.83 6.32
N TYR A 12 -3.91 3.13 5.94
CA TYR A 12 -4.23 4.32 5.16
C TYR A 12 -3.81 5.59 5.91
N GLN A 13 -4.14 5.70 7.19
CA GLN A 13 -3.83 6.88 8.01
C GLN A 13 -2.33 7.09 8.19
N SER A 14 -1.58 6.02 8.45
CA SER A 14 -0.13 6.09 8.64
C SER A 14 0.63 6.47 7.36
N LYS A 15 0.11 6.11 6.18
CA LYS A 15 0.80 6.33 4.91
C LYS A 15 0.30 7.58 4.19
N ILE A 16 -1.00 7.86 4.22
CA ILE A 16 -1.66 8.81 3.31
C ILE A 16 -2.22 10.01 4.06
N ALA A 17 -3.33 9.85 4.77
CA ALA A 17 -4.07 10.93 5.41
C ALA A 17 -5.18 10.37 6.32
N ILE A 18 -5.83 11.22 7.10
CA ILE A 18 -7.01 10.85 7.88
C ILE A 18 -8.16 10.44 6.94
N LEU A 19 -8.81 9.32 7.23
CA LEU A 19 -10.03 8.88 6.55
C LEU A 19 -11.26 9.57 7.13
N SER A 20 -12.13 10.09 6.27
CA SER A 20 -13.48 10.50 6.66
C SER A 20 -14.39 9.27 6.84
N SER A 21 -15.53 9.44 7.53
CA SER A 21 -16.52 8.36 7.69
C SER A 21 -16.99 7.81 6.34
N ALA A 22 -17.31 8.67 5.37
CA ALA A 22 -17.73 8.24 4.03
C ALA A 22 -16.66 7.42 3.29
N GLN A 23 -15.37 7.74 3.50
CA GLN A 23 -14.27 6.97 2.92
C GLN A 23 -14.12 5.60 3.58
N LYS A 24 -14.32 5.52 4.90
CA LYS A 24 -14.37 4.24 5.61
C LYS A 24 -15.53 3.37 5.12
N ASP A 25 -16.71 3.95 4.95
CA ASP A 25 -17.89 3.24 4.43
C ASP A 25 -17.62 2.71 3.02
N THR A 26 -16.88 3.46 2.19
CA THR A 26 -16.50 3.00 0.84
C THR A 26 -15.56 1.79 0.91
N LEU A 27 -14.58 1.79 1.80
CA LEU A 27 -13.70 0.63 2.00
C LEU A 27 -14.46 -0.57 2.58
N TYR A 28 -15.42 -0.34 3.47
CA TYR A 28 -16.31 -1.40 3.96
C TYR A 28 -17.18 -2.00 2.87
N ARG A 29 -17.67 -1.20 1.91
CA ARG A 29 -18.41 -1.76 0.76
C ARG A 29 -17.57 -2.73 -0.06
N ALA A 30 -16.30 -2.41 -0.33
CA ALA A 30 -15.41 -3.33 -1.02
C ALA A 30 -15.22 -4.64 -0.23
N TYR A 31 -15.17 -4.55 1.10
CA TYR A 31 -15.13 -5.72 1.98
C TYR A 31 -16.43 -6.54 1.94
N ASP A 32 -17.58 -5.87 1.98
CA ASP A 32 -18.91 -6.49 1.88
C ASP A 32 -19.14 -7.14 0.50
N GLU A 33 -18.52 -6.61 -0.55
CA GLU A 33 -18.46 -7.19 -1.90
C GLU A 33 -17.50 -8.40 -2.00
N GLY A 34 -16.81 -8.74 -0.91
CA GLY A 34 -16.00 -9.95 -0.78
C GLY A 34 -14.50 -9.74 -0.97
N MET A 35 -14.02 -8.50 -1.07
CA MET A 35 -12.58 -8.21 -1.09
C MET A 35 -11.99 -8.31 0.31
N SER A 36 -10.93 -9.10 0.48
CA SER A 36 -10.30 -9.26 1.79
C SER A 36 -9.59 -7.97 2.23
N PRO A 37 -9.50 -7.71 3.55
CA PRO A 37 -8.81 -6.52 4.06
C PRO A 37 -7.33 -6.49 3.64
N PHE A 38 -6.71 -7.66 3.47
CA PHE A 38 -5.38 -7.79 2.89
C PHE A 38 -5.29 -7.13 1.51
N VAL A 39 -6.20 -7.48 0.60
CA VAL A 39 -6.20 -6.97 -0.77
C VAL A 39 -6.50 -5.47 -0.80
N ILE A 40 -7.42 -4.99 0.04
CA ILE A 40 -7.67 -3.55 0.19
C ILE A 40 -6.39 -2.83 0.66
N GLY A 41 -5.67 -3.41 1.63
CA GLY A 41 -4.38 -2.92 2.07
C GLY A 41 -3.33 -2.87 0.96
N CYS A 42 -3.28 -3.89 0.10
CA CYS A 42 -2.40 -3.92 -1.07
C CYS A 42 -2.72 -2.80 -2.07
N ALA A 43 -3.98 -2.41 -2.24
CA ALA A 43 -4.35 -1.29 -3.13
C ALA A 43 -3.76 0.05 -2.62
N ILE A 44 -3.80 0.28 -1.29
CA ILE A 44 -3.19 1.45 -0.65
C ILE A 44 -1.66 1.44 -0.88
N LEU A 45 -1.01 0.29 -0.68
CA LEU A 45 0.43 0.14 -0.89
C LEU A 45 0.82 0.35 -2.36
N ARG A 46 0.04 -0.18 -3.31
CA ARG A 46 0.23 0.05 -4.75
C ARG A 46 0.20 1.53 -5.08
N ALA A 47 -0.75 2.27 -4.54
CA ALA A 47 -0.83 3.72 -4.75
C ALA A 47 0.41 4.45 -4.22
N LYS A 48 0.93 4.02 -3.06
CA LYS A 48 2.19 4.57 -2.53
C LYS A 48 3.42 4.21 -3.33
N GLN A 49 3.48 2.99 -3.85
CA GLN A 49 4.55 2.57 -4.75
C GLN A 49 4.56 3.44 -6.00
N GLU A 50 3.39 3.70 -6.58
CA GLU A 50 3.25 4.55 -7.76
C GLU A 50 3.67 6.00 -7.47
N GLN A 51 3.29 6.56 -6.32
CA GLN A 51 3.78 7.88 -5.89
C GLN A 51 5.30 7.95 -5.86
N ARG A 52 5.96 6.93 -5.31
CA ARG A 52 7.43 6.86 -5.27
C ARG A 52 8.02 6.81 -6.66
N ARG A 53 7.43 6.04 -7.59
CA ARG A 53 7.88 5.95 -8.99
C ARG A 53 7.78 7.28 -9.73
N CYS A 54 6.65 7.98 -9.60
CA CYS A 54 6.49 9.32 -10.17
C CYS A 54 7.59 10.27 -9.65
N ARG A 55 7.85 10.25 -8.33
CA ARG A 55 8.91 11.09 -7.74
C ARG A 55 10.30 10.79 -8.30
N LEU A 56 10.63 9.51 -8.51
CA LEU A 56 11.89 9.11 -9.15
C LEU A 56 12.01 9.60 -10.61
N ARG A 57 10.87 9.82 -11.29
CA ARG A 57 10.81 10.41 -12.63
C ARG A 57 10.75 11.94 -12.62
N GLY A 58 10.76 12.57 -11.45
CA GLY A 58 10.66 14.03 -11.31
C GLY A 58 9.22 14.56 -11.27
N GLU A 59 8.22 13.68 -11.17
CA GLU A 59 6.81 14.05 -11.08
C GLU A 59 6.32 14.00 -9.62
N ASP A 60 5.68 15.07 -9.13
CA ASP A 60 5.03 15.03 -7.82
C ASP A 60 3.56 14.58 -7.94
N LYS A 61 3.35 13.27 -7.80
CA LYS A 61 2.01 12.68 -7.79
C LYS A 61 1.43 12.70 -6.38
N ARG A 62 0.32 13.42 -6.20
CA ARG A 62 -0.48 13.36 -4.97
C ARG A 62 -1.42 12.16 -5.02
N ILE A 63 -1.32 11.28 -4.02
CA ILE A 63 -2.26 10.17 -3.86
C ILE A 63 -3.54 10.68 -3.22
N THR A 64 -4.65 10.48 -3.91
CA THR A 64 -6.00 10.79 -3.44
C THR A 64 -6.75 9.51 -3.11
N PHE A 65 -7.80 9.62 -2.28
CA PHE A 65 -8.67 8.49 -2.00
C PHE A 65 -9.30 7.92 -3.28
N ASN A 66 -9.75 8.79 -4.19
CA ASN A 66 -10.36 8.36 -5.46
C ASN A 66 -9.40 7.51 -6.31
N TYR A 67 -8.11 7.82 -6.29
CA TYR A 67 -7.11 7.01 -6.98
C TYR A 67 -7.02 5.61 -6.40
N ILE A 68 -7.05 5.48 -5.07
CA ILE A 68 -7.06 4.17 -4.41
C ILE A 68 -8.36 3.43 -4.69
N ASN A 69 -9.48 4.14 -4.62
CA ASN A 69 -10.78 3.57 -4.94
C ASN A 69 -10.83 3.02 -6.37
N SER A 70 -10.22 3.70 -7.35
CA SER A 70 -10.13 3.16 -8.72
C SER A 70 -9.31 1.87 -8.83
N ILE A 71 -8.28 1.70 -8.00
CA ILE A 71 -7.52 0.43 -7.95
C ILE A 71 -8.39 -0.68 -7.34
N ILE A 72 -9.13 -0.36 -6.28
CA ILE A 72 -10.04 -1.29 -5.62
C ILE A 72 -11.15 -1.72 -6.59
N GLU A 73 -11.81 -0.78 -7.27
CA GLU A 73 -12.84 -1.07 -8.27
C GLU A 73 -12.31 -1.89 -9.43
N ASP A 74 -11.12 -1.57 -9.94
CA ASP A 74 -10.44 -2.36 -10.97
C ASP A 74 -10.22 -3.80 -10.50
N TRP A 75 -9.70 -3.99 -9.29
CA TRP A 75 -9.44 -5.32 -8.74
C TRP A 75 -10.72 -6.11 -8.44
N LEU A 76 -11.78 -5.45 -7.95
CA LEU A 76 -13.12 -6.05 -7.80
C LEU A 76 -13.62 -6.56 -9.16
N ASN A 77 -13.55 -5.74 -10.20
CA ASN A 77 -13.98 -6.10 -11.55
C ASN A 77 -13.21 -7.28 -12.14
N HIS A 78 -11.94 -7.43 -11.78
CA HIS A 78 -11.08 -8.54 -12.21
C HIS A 78 -11.17 -9.77 -11.29
N GLY A 79 -12.00 -9.74 -10.23
CA GLY A 79 -12.12 -10.84 -9.28
C GLY A 79 -10.87 -11.05 -8.42
N ILE A 80 -10.02 -10.03 -8.29
CA ILE A 80 -8.85 -10.01 -7.42
C ILE A 80 -9.32 -9.61 -6.03
N THR A 81 -10.03 -10.52 -5.36
CA THR A 81 -10.66 -10.25 -4.07
C THR A 81 -10.02 -10.99 -2.91
N THR A 82 -9.33 -12.11 -3.17
CA THR A 82 -8.65 -12.90 -2.15
C THR A 82 -7.13 -12.76 -2.22
N GLU A 83 -6.45 -13.12 -1.14
CA GLU A 83 -4.98 -13.11 -1.09
C GLU A 83 -4.37 -14.03 -2.17
N GLU A 84 -4.93 -15.22 -2.39
CA GLU A 84 -4.43 -16.16 -3.41
C GLU A 84 -4.58 -15.59 -4.82
N ARG A 85 -5.72 -14.97 -5.11
CA ARG A 85 -5.98 -14.31 -6.40
C ARG A 85 -5.05 -13.12 -6.60
N PHE A 86 -4.81 -12.35 -5.55
CA PHE A 86 -3.88 -11.25 -5.57
C PHE A 86 -2.44 -11.71 -5.87
N HIS A 87 -1.93 -12.72 -5.17
CA HIS A 87 -0.59 -13.25 -5.43
C HIS A 87 -0.45 -13.81 -6.86
N ALA A 88 -1.47 -14.50 -7.36
CA ALA A 88 -1.49 -15.00 -8.74
C ALA A 88 -1.47 -13.87 -9.78
N TYR A 89 -2.17 -12.76 -9.52
CA TYR A 89 -2.15 -11.56 -10.37
C TYR A 89 -0.82 -10.79 -10.27
N TRP A 90 -0.26 -10.71 -9.06
CA TRP A 90 0.88 -9.85 -8.75
C TRP A 90 2.23 -10.46 -9.12
N THR A 91 2.37 -11.79 -9.05
CA THR A 91 3.63 -12.49 -9.33
C THR A 91 4.15 -12.25 -10.76
N PRO A 92 3.32 -12.38 -11.81
CA PRO A 92 3.76 -12.10 -13.20
C PRO A 92 4.12 -10.63 -13.43
N LEU A 93 3.40 -9.70 -12.80
CA LEU A 93 3.66 -8.26 -12.90
C LEU A 93 5.01 -7.88 -12.29
N LYS A 94 5.43 -8.56 -11.23
CA LYS A 94 6.74 -8.36 -10.61
C LYS A 94 7.87 -8.88 -11.52
N GLU A 95 7.70 -10.03 -12.16
CA GLU A 95 8.69 -10.59 -13.10
C GLU A 95 8.86 -9.72 -14.36
N GLU A 96 7.78 -9.12 -14.87
CA GLU A 96 7.85 -8.10 -15.93
C GLU A 96 8.47 -6.78 -15.48
N GLU A 97 8.30 -6.37 -14.22
CA GLU A 97 8.95 -5.18 -13.66
C GLU A 97 10.45 -5.41 -13.40
N GLU A 98 10.85 -6.54 -12.84
CA GLU A 98 12.26 -6.92 -12.64
C GLU A 98 13.02 -7.04 -13.98
N SER A 99 12.37 -7.55 -15.03
CA SER A 99 12.97 -7.63 -16.36
C SER A 99 13.07 -6.28 -17.08
N ARG A 100 12.28 -5.27 -16.70
CA ARG A 100 12.40 -3.88 -17.18
C ARG A 100 13.36 -3.03 -16.35
N GLU A 101 13.64 -3.40 -15.10
CA GLU A 101 14.53 -2.66 -14.18
C GLU A 101 16.03 -2.96 -14.35
N VAL A 102 16.44 -3.86 -15.25
CA VAL A 102 17.86 -4.25 -15.50
C VAL A 102 18.76 -3.12 -16.04
N LYS A 103 18.30 -1.86 -16.07
CA LYS A 103 19.15 -0.71 -16.48
C LYS A 103 19.44 0.33 -15.41
N TRP A 104 18.86 0.28 -14.21
CA TRP A 104 19.19 1.25 -13.18
C TRP A 104 19.41 0.57 -11.83
N ASP A 105 20.65 0.64 -11.34
CA ASP A 105 21.14 0.11 -10.07
C ASP A 105 20.23 0.43 -8.88
N ALA A 106 19.22 -0.39 -8.63
CA ALA A 106 18.42 -0.35 -7.43
C ALA A 106 18.72 -1.60 -6.59
N LYS A 107 19.48 -1.39 -5.51
CA LYS A 107 19.75 -2.38 -4.46
C LYS A 107 18.50 -3.21 -4.17
N LYS A 108 18.60 -4.51 -4.45
CA LYS A 108 17.68 -5.61 -4.10
C LYS A 108 16.70 -5.23 -3.00
N GLN A 109 15.48 -4.85 -3.37
CA GLN A 109 14.40 -4.73 -2.39
C GLN A 109 13.90 -6.14 -2.08
N ARG A 110 14.00 -6.52 -0.80
CA ARG A 110 13.53 -7.81 -0.29
C ARG A 110 12.00 -7.92 -0.48
N PRO A 111 11.47 -9.12 -0.72
CA PRO A 111 10.01 -9.35 -0.75
C PRO A 111 9.38 -8.84 0.55
N LEU A 112 8.19 -8.21 0.44
CA LEU A 112 7.38 -7.90 1.61
C LEU A 112 6.93 -9.22 2.22
N THR A 113 7.37 -9.53 3.43
CA THR A 113 6.99 -10.74 4.15
C THR A 113 5.93 -10.41 5.21
N ARG A 114 5.26 -11.43 5.73
CA ARG A 114 4.29 -11.31 6.84
C ARG A 114 4.89 -10.58 8.05
N GLU A 115 6.20 -10.64 8.20
CA GLU A 115 6.96 -9.99 9.26
C GLU A 115 6.95 -8.46 9.15
N ASP A 116 6.84 -7.89 7.95
CA ASP A 116 6.72 -6.44 7.73
C ASP A 116 5.36 -5.89 8.23
N PHE A 117 4.42 -6.75 8.60
CA PHE A 117 3.12 -6.42 9.21
C PHE A 117 3.10 -6.63 10.74
N THR A 118 4.10 -7.29 11.34
CA THR A 118 4.21 -7.50 12.80
C THR A 118 5.16 -6.48 13.41
N TYR A 119 4.64 -5.67 14.32
CA TYR A 119 5.44 -4.74 15.12
C TYR A 119 5.98 -5.46 16.36
N GLU A 120 7.25 -5.88 16.34
CA GLU A 120 8.03 -6.00 17.58
C GLU A 120 8.89 -4.75 17.74
N GLU A 121 8.49 -3.94 18.73
CA GLU A 121 9.02 -2.66 19.18
C GLU A 121 8.89 -1.44 18.23
N PRO A 122 8.44 -0.27 18.75
CA PRO A 122 8.43 0.96 17.99
C PRO A 122 9.87 1.36 17.64
N PRO A 123 10.19 1.70 16.37
CA PRO A 123 11.54 2.10 16.00
C PRO A 123 11.92 3.37 16.78
N LYS A 124 13.04 3.30 17.50
CA LYS A 124 13.59 4.44 18.26
C LYS A 124 13.71 5.64 17.33
N GLN A 125 12.99 6.71 17.67
CA GLN A 125 12.99 7.96 16.90
C GLN A 125 14.42 8.49 16.77
N ASN A 126 14.88 8.67 15.53
CA ASN A 126 16.16 9.30 15.26
C ASN A 126 16.04 10.81 15.41
N ARG A 127 16.38 11.31 16.61
CA ARG A 127 16.28 12.73 16.99
C ARG A 127 17.22 13.66 16.21
N SER A 128 18.16 13.12 15.42
CA SER A 128 19.04 13.91 14.54
C SER A 128 18.33 14.55 13.33
N LEU A 129 17.08 14.17 13.05
CA LEU A 129 16.27 14.74 11.97
C LEU A 129 15.37 15.90 12.42
N PHE A 130 15.41 16.28 13.70
CA PHE A 130 14.54 17.30 14.30
C PHE A 130 15.34 18.32 15.13
N PRO A 131 16.23 19.14 14.54
CA PRO A 131 17.03 20.13 15.27
C PRO A 131 16.24 21.27 15.93
N TRP A 132 14.91 21.28 15.83
CA TRP A 132 14.01 22.28 16.42
C TRP A 132 13.27 21.75 17.67
N LEU A 133 13.63 20.57 18.16
CA LEU A 133 12.99 19.94 19.33
C LEU A 133 13.77 20.11 20.64
N ASP A 134 14.83 20.92 20.62
CA ASP A 134 15.48 21.45 21.82
C ASP A 134 15.12 22.93 21.98
N ASP A 135 14.08 23.17 22.79
CA ASP A 135 13.91 24.32 23.69
C ASP A 135 13.07 23.87 24.90
#